data_AF-A0A7C7VBU6-F1
#
_entry.id   AF-A0A7C7VBU6-F1
#
_cell.length_a   1.000
_cell.length_b   1.000
_cell.length_c   1.000
_cell.angle_alpha   90.00
_cell.angle_beta   90.00
_cell.angle_gamma   90.00
#
_symmetry.space_group_name_H-M   'P 1'
#
loop_
_entity.id
_entity.type
_entity.pdbx_description
1 polymer ?
#
loop_
_entity_poly.entity_id
_entity_poly.type
_entity_poly.pdbx_seq_one_letter_code
_entity_poly.pdbx_strand_id
1 'polypeptide(L)'
;MDMMARPADEIPPIHARRRRLERLLAWGCGTLLVLALLAGLAWWFGSGRFANPPTPSPTVSPSATATPSPTATLPPSVTPSPTAGPPPVAPPPTPPPLTFPQGVTILSLRDGLALRLFAYDPHRLPLSPITPPDVDAITPALSPDGKTLAYAANLDGTWNLYLLDLSTGEVRARLTDTPAYDASPSWSPDGRWLVYEAYLDDNLELLIRDVAGEQAPLRLTTHPAADFQPAWSPQGRLIVFVSTREGLPQIFVANLDQPPENRLRRVSDPDLGPAAHPAWSPDGRWLAWSQVTPDGLHRLYLWDATHPDRPPRFVGQGDWPMFAPQGEVLLTVVTTARQAFLTGYRLDDRSLALPMMPLPGPVHGFTVGAASLAWPLPAAFGVTTPEATSTPLWTPALTPHPDLPAGRLAVVPLPGVEAPRAELSDAADEAFAALRQAVARAVGWDALGRLRYAYMPITENLLPGQAWLHTGRAFALSDAPLQSGWLVVVREDYGAQSYWRVYLRARAQDGSQGMPLHALPWDFYARYRADPMAYEAGGAYAHAVPPGYWVDFTELAAAFGWERLPAATDWRAYLPGARWDLFALRQGLTWEEAMAQIVPPEILLTPTPIPTPSLNFRIPTPTEGAP
;
A
#
# COMPACT_ATOMS: atom_id res chain seq x y z
N MET A 1 44.94 -73.99 25.03
CA MET A 1 43.79 -74.58 24.31
C MET A 1 42.97 -73.44 23.80
N ASP A 2 42.71 -73.44 22.50
CA ASP A 2 41.96 -72.49 21.65
C ASP A 2 42.19 -70.98 21.80
N MET A 3 42.28 -70.33 20.64
CA MET A 3 42.58 -68.91 20.49
C MET A 3 41.31 -68.09 20.23
N MET A 4 41.44 -66.78 20.41
CA MET A 4 40.51 -65.79 19.87
C MET A 4 40.31 -65.97 18.35
N ALA A 5 39.13 -65.60 17.84
CA ALA A 5 38.93 -64.38 17.04
C ALA A 5 37.66 -64.43 16.17
N ARG A 6 36.94 -63.31 16.07
CA ARG A 6 36.24 -62.77 14.87
C ARG A 6 35.75 -61.33 15.17
N PRO A 7 35.51 -60.48 14.15
CA PRO A 7 36.33 -59.27 14.04
C PRO A 7 35.55 -57.98 13.73
N ALA A 8 36.27 -56.89 13.43
CA ALA A 8 35.75 -55.68 12.81
C ALA A 8 36.04 -55.65 11.28
N ASP A 9 35.34 -54.75 10.59
CA ASP A 9 35.58 -54.10 9.28
C ASP A 9 36.27 -54.84 8.12
N GLU A 10 35.58 -54.92 6.96
CA GLU A 10 36.19 -54.57 5.65
C GLU A 10 35.16 -54.39 4.50
N ILE A 11 35.56 -53.67 3.43
CA ILE A 11 34.78 -53.20 2.26
C ILE A 11 35.78 -53.11 1.07
N PRO A 12 35.53 -53.61 -0.18
CA PRO A 12 34.36 -53.39 -1.04
C PRO A 12 33.83 -54.73 -1.66
N PRO A 13 33.74 -55.08 -2.98
CA PRO A 13 33.96 -54.43 -4.30
C PRO A 13 32.65 -54.25 -5.13
N ILE A 14 32.73 -54.21 -6.48
CA ILE A 14 31.64 -53.89 -7.44
C ILE A 14 31.66 -54.83 -8.66
N HIS A 15 30.51 -55.34 -9.11
CA HIS A 15 30.24 -55.78 -10.50
C HIS A 15 28.72 -55.96 -10.73
N ALA A 16 28.12 -55.72 -11.92
CA ALA A 16 28.59 -55.04 -13.13
C ALA A 16 27.42 -54.64 -14.05
N ARG A 17 27.52 -53.48 -14.74
CA ARG A 17 26.89 -53.22 -16.06
C ARG A 17 27.64 -52.12 -16.83
N ARG A 18 28.68 -52.53 -17.57
CA ARG A 18 29.23 -51.81 -18.75
C ARG A 18 28.60 -52.47 -20.01
N ARG A 19 28.57 -51.89 -21.22
CA ARG A 19 29.56 -51.02 -21.89
C ARG A 19 28.89 -49.89 -22.71
N ARG A 20 29.75 -49.00 -23.23
CA ARG A 20 29.46 -47.83 -24.10
C ARG A 20 30.45 -47.89 -25.27
N LEU A 21 30.05 -47.49 -26.48
CA LEU A 21 30.80 -47.61 -27.75
C LEU A 21 31.03 -49.09 -28.20
N GLU A 22 31.05 -49.43 -29.50
CA GLU A 22 31.59 -48.70 -30.65
C GLU A 22 30.72 -48.63 -31.93
N ARG A 23 30.92 -47.52 -32.68
CA ARG A 23 31.09 -47.40 -34.14
C ARG A 23 30.27 -48.28 -35.10
N LEU A 24 29.39 -47.64 -35.88
CA LEU A 24 29.45 -47.58 -37.36
C LEU A 24 28.48 -46.49 -37.88
N LEU A 25 28.55 -46.19 -39.18
CA LEU A 25 27.65 -45.26 -39.91
C LEU A 25 27.63 -43.80 -39.42
N ALA A 26 28.72 -43.08 -39.68
CA ALA A 26 28.61 -41.74 -40.27
C ALA A 26 28.90 -41.88 -41.78
N TRP A 27 28.22 -41.11 -42.63
CA TRP A 27 28.72 -40.60 -43.94
C TRP A 27 27.71 -39.63 -44.58
N GLY A 28 28.15 -38.40 -44.87
CA GLY A 28 27.65 -37.51 -45.94
C GLY A 28 26.17 -37.09 -45.99
N CYS A 29 25.85 -35.91 -45.41
CA CYS A 29 25.28 -34.75 -46.14
C CYS A 29 24.98 -33.57 -45.18
N GLY A 30 25.03 -32.32 -45.67
CA GLY A 30 24.42 -31.16 -44.98
C GLY A 30 25.25 -29.86 -44.93
N THR A 31 26.58 -29.91 -44.97
CA THR A 31 27.45 -28.72 -44.87
C THR A 31 27.55 -27.95 -46.20
N LEU A 32 26.43 -27.39 -46.68
CA LEU A 32 26.38 -26.61 -47.92
C LEU A 32 25.31 -25.49 -47.96
N LEU A 33 24.86 -25.01 -46.79
CA LEU A 33 23.81 -23.98 -46.67
C LEU A 33 24.27 -22.65 -46.03
N VAL A 34 25.59 -22.38 -46.06
CA VAL A 34 26.21 -21.15 -45.53
C VAL A 34 26.79 -20.26 -46.65
N LEU A 35 26.72 -20.69 -47.92
CA LEU A 35 27.29 -20.00 -49.09
C LEU A 35 26.26 -19.75 -50.22
N ALA A 36 24.97 -19.65 -49.88
CA ALA A 36 23.90 -19.25 -50.79
C ALA A 36 23.34 -17.83 -50.50
N LEU A 37 23.88 -17.15 -49.48
CA LEU A 37 23.76 -15.70 -49.31
C LEU A 37 24.89 -15.02 -50.09
N LEU A 38 24.63 -13.84 -50.68
CA LEU A 38 25.54 -13.02 -51.50
C LEU A 38 25.69 -13.38 -53.02
N ALA A 39 24.58 -13.52 -53.76
CA ALA A 39 24.60 -13.52 -55.24
C ALA A 39 23.29 -13.01 -55.90
N GLY A 40 22.74 -11.89 -55.43
CA GLY A 40 21.48 -11.30 -55.90
C GLY A 40 21.17 -10.02 -55.14
N LEU A 41 21.77 -8.86 -55.44
CA LEU A 41 21.82 -8.16 -56.73
C LEU A 41 20.40 -8.01 -57.32
N ALA A 42 19.68 -6.95 -56.94
CA ALA A 42 19.82 -5.57 -57.45
C ALA A 42 19.09 -5.29 -58.79
N TRP A 43 17.82 -5.66 -58.84
CA TRP A 43 16.74 -4.85 -59.45
C TRP A 43 15.76 -4.62 -58.28
N TRP A 44 15.65 -3.42 -57.69
CA TRP A 44 15.09 -2.22 -58.32
C TRP A 44 15.65 -0.95 -57.64
N PHE A 45 16.36 -0.09 -58.38
CA PHE A 45 16.75 1.26 -57.95
C PHE A 45 15.77 2.29 -58.56
N GLY A 46 15.35 3.29 -57.79
CA GLY A 46 14.43 4.34 -58.27
C GLY A 46 13.60 5.02 -57.17
N SER A 47 14.24 5.64 -56.17
CA SER A 47 14.53 7.09 -56.17
C SER A 47 13.31 8.00 -55.87
N GLY A 48 13.18 8.43 -54.60
CA GLY A 48 12.29 9.50 -54.18
C GLY A 48 12.94 10.34 -53.06
N ARG A 49 13.21 11.63 -53.32
CA ARG A 49 13.81 12.57 -52.36
C ARG A 49 12.83 13.69 -52.02
N PHE A 50 12.32 13.73 -50.78
CA PHE A 50 11.85 14.96 -50.11
C PHE A 50 12.09 14.75 -48.60
N ALA A 51 13.05 15.46 -47.97
CA ALA A 51 13.08 16.88 -47.62
C ALA A 51 12.35 17.16 -46.29
N ASN A 52 13.13 17.34 -45.22
CA ASN A 52 12.63 17.69 -43.89
C ASN A 52 12.11 19.15 -43.87
N PRO A 53 10.98 19.44 -43.21
CA PRO A 53 10.55 20.82 -42.97
C PRO A 53 11.43 21.49 -41.90
N PRO A 54 11.71 22.81 -42.00
CA PRO A 54 12.54 23.52 -41.03
C PRO A 54 11.75 23.97 -39.79
N THR A 55 12.41 23.95 -38.63
CA THR A 55 11.91 24.52 -37.38
C THR A 55 11.86 26.06 -37.45
N PRO A 56 10.78 26.74 -37.03
CA PRO A 56 10.75 28.19 -36.99
C PRO A 56 11.49 28.74 -35.76
N SER A 57 12.55 29.52 -36.00
CA SER A 57 13.20 30.32 -34.95
C SER A 57 12.37 31.58 -34.60
N PRO A 58 12.39 32.07 -33.35
CA PRO A 58 11.64 33.26 -32.95
C PRO A 58 12.23 34.52 -33.59
N THR A 59 11.42 35.28 -34.32
CA THR A 59 11.81 36.58 -34.89
C THR A 59 11.56 37.68 -33.87
N VAL A 60 12.63 38.31 -33.37
CA VAL A 60 12.56 39.56 -32.60
C VAL A 60 12.71 40.73 -33.57
N SER A 61 11.88 41.76 -33.42
CA SER A 61 12.02 43.05 -34.12
C SER A 61 11.42 44.17 -33.26
N PRO A 62 11.90 45.43 -33.42
CA PRO A 62 12.00 46.35 -32.28
C PRO A 62 10.76 47.22 -32.04
N SER A 63 10.72 47.82 -30.85
CA SER A 63 9.73 48.81 -30.41
C SER A 63 9.58 49.98 -31.38
N ALA A 64 8.34 50.43 -31.59
CA ALA A 64 8.02 51.69 -32.28
C ALA A 64 7.35 52.68 -31.33
N THR A 65 7.81 53.93 -31.39
CA THR A 65 7.46 55.07 -30.53
C THR A 65 5.97 55.42 -30.50
N ALA A 66 5.49 55.93 -29.36
CA ALA A 66 4.14 56.46 -29.22
C ALA A 66 3.99 57.89 -29.79
N THR A 67 2.86 58.16 -30.44
CA THR A 67 2.40 59.49 -30.87
C THR A 67 0.86 59.57 -30.73
N PRO A 68 0.27 60.76 -30.53
CA PRO A 68 -1.05 60.88 -29.89
C PRO A 68 -2.25 60.74 -30.85
N SER A 69 -3.37 60.26 -30.30
CA SER A 69 -4.66 60.17 -30.99
C SER A 69 -5.32 61.54 -31.22
N PRO A 70 -5.87 61.82 -32.41
CA PRO A 70 -6.79 62.94 -32.62
C PRO A 70 -8.20 62.59 -32.09
N THR A 71 -8.88 63.58 -31.50
CA THR A 71 -10.29 63.45 -31.08
C THR A 71 -11.21 63.36 -32.30
N ALA A 72 -12.05 62.32 -32.36
CA ALA A 72 -13.07 62.16 -33.41
C ALA A 72 -14.49 62.20 -32.79
N THR A 73 -15.38 62.99 -33.38
CA THR A 73 -16.73 63.25 -32.89
C THR A 73 -17.68 62.07 -33.17
N LEU A 74 -18.52 61.72 -32.19
CA LEU A 74 -19.54 60.67 -32.34
C LEU A 74 -20.76 61.15 -33.17
N PRO A 75 -21.26 60.36 -34.14
CA PRO A 75 -22.59 60.53 -34.71
C PRO A 75 -23.69 60.06 -33.73
N PRO A 76 -24.96 60.50 -33.90
CA PRO A 76 -26.04 60.21 -32.96
C PRO A 76 -26.46 58.72 -32.93
N SER A 77 -26.87 58.26 -31.75
CA SER A 77 -27.28 56.88 -31.51
C SER A 77 -28.55 56.47 -32.25
N VAL A 78 -28.54 55.30 -32.88
CA VAL A 78 -29.75 54.59 -33.31
C VAL A 78 -30.24 53.73 -32.15
N THR A 79 -31.50 53.89 -31.74
CA THR A 79 -32.11 53.08 -30.67
C THR A 79 -32.38 51.65 -31.16
N PRO A 80 -31.81 50.60 -30.54
CA PRO A 80 -32.17 49.23 -30.85
C PRO A 80 -33.52 48.85 -30.22
N SER A 81 -34.38 48.17 -30.99
CA SER A 81 -35.57 47.50 -30.44
C SER A 81 -35.15 46.37 -29.49
N PRO A 82 -35.94 46.05 -28.45
CA PRO A 82 -35.60 45.00 -27.50
C PRO A 82 -35.72 43.61 -28.13
N THR A 83 -34.58 43.01 -28.49
CA THR A 83 -34.48 41.56 -28.71
C THR A 83 -34.82 40.85 -27.41
N ALA A 84 -35.78 39.91 -27.43
CA ALA A 84 -36.06 39.07 -26.27
C ALA A 84 -34.81 38.28 -25.87
N GLY A 85 -34.36 38.43 -24.63
CA GLY A 85 -33.24 37.67 -24.11
C GLY A 85 -33.52 36.16 -24.11
N PRO A 86 -32.47 35.31 -24.12
CA PRO A 86 -32.66 33.88 -23.92
C PRO A 86 -33.40 33.63 -22.60
N PRO A 87 -34.27 32.60 -22.51
CA PRO A 87 -34.96 32.29 -21.27
C PRO A 87 -33.93 32.04 -20.15
N PRO A 88 -34.25 32.40 -18.90
CA PRO A 88 -33.33 32.19 -17.78
C PRO A 88 -32.97 30.70 -17.71
N VAL A 89 -31.67 30.40 -17.75
CA VAL A 89 -31.17 29.05 -17.52
C VAL A 89 -31.70 28.61 -16.16
N ALA A 90 -32.46 27.51 -16.14
CA ALA A 90 -32.99 26.98 -14.90
C ALA A 90 -31.82 26.76 -13.92
N PRO A 91 -31.97 27.12 -12.62
CA PRO A 91 -30.95 26.81 -11.64
C PRO A 91 -30.65 25.30 -11.71
N PRO A 92 -29.37 24.88 -11.59
CA PRO A 92 -29.05 23.46 -11.58
C PRO A 92 -29.90 22.76 -10.51
N PRO A 93 -30.44 21.56 -10.81
CA PRO A 93 -31.30 20.86 -9.87
C PRO A 93 -30.57 20.73 -8.54
N THR A 94 -31.23 21.15 -7.45
CA THR A 94 -30.67 21.04 -6.11
C THR A 94 -30.26 19.58 -5.89
N PRO A 95 -28.99 19.29 -5.57
CA PRO A 95 -28.57 17.91 -5.37
C PRO A 95 -29.42 17.28 -4.26
N PRO A 96 -29.77 15.98 -4.38
CA PRO A 96 -30.51 15.30 -3.33
C PRO A 96 -29.76 15.42 -2.00
N PRO A 97 -30.46 15.54 -0.86
CA PRO A 97 -29.81 15.64 0.43
C PRO A 97 -28.93 14.40 0.67
N LEU A 98 -27.73 14.62 1.19
CA LEU A 98 -26.77 13.56 1.52
C LEU A 98 -27.32 12.74 2.69
N THR A 99 -27.97 11.61 2.38
CA THR A 99 -28.56 10.70 3.36
C THR A 99 -27.56 9.62 3.74
N PHE A 100 -27.15 9.55 5.02
CA PHE A 100 -26.44 8.37 5.52
C PHE A 100 -27.37 7.15 5.44
N PRO A 101 -26.90 6.00 4.92
CA PRO A 101 -27.72 4.79 4.84
C PRO A 101 -28.10 4.30 6.24
N GLN A 102 -29.27 3.68 6.38
CA GLN A 102 -29.72 3.22 7.69
C GLN A 102 -28.95 1.96 8.10
N GLY A 103 -28.02 2.12 9.05
CA GLY A 103 -27.20 1.07 9.64
C GLY A 103 -26.12 1.66 10.53
N VAL A 104 -25.42 0.81 11.29
CA VAL A 104 -24.19 1.18 12.00
C VAL A 104 -23.01 0.72 11.17
N THR A 105 -22.04 1.62 10.98
CA THR A 105 -20.72 1.29 10.44
C THR A 105 -19.83 0.78 11.58
N ILE A 106 -19.14 -0.34 11.38
CA ILE A 106 -18.11 -0.85 12.28
C ILE A 106 -16.78 -0.93 11.54
N LEU A 107 -15.76 -0.25 12.07
CA LEU A 107 -14.43 -0.09 11.47
C LEU A 107 -13.35 -0.60 12.43
N SER A 108 -12.33 -1.27 11.91
CA SER A 108 -11.07 -1.47 12.60
C SER A 108 -10.10 -0.33 12.29
N LEU A 109 -9.63 0.38 13.31
CA LEU A 109 -8.76 1.57 13.21
C LEU A 109 -7.67 1.52 14.28
N ARG A 110 -6.51 2.14 14.03
CA ARG A 110 -5.45 2.27 15.03
C ARG A 110 -5.80 3.31 16.11
N ASP A 111 -5.59 2.92 17.36
CA ASP A 111 -5.69 3.77 18.56
C ASP A 111 -4.45 3.52 19.44
N GLY A 112 -3.54 4.49 19.44
CA GLY A 112 -2.21 4.31 20.03
C GLY A 112 -1.45 3.14 19.38
N LEU A 113 -1.15 2.11 20.17
CA LEU A 113 -0.44 0.91 19.70
C LEU A 113 -1.36 -0.23 19.25
N ALA A 114 -2.66 -0.21 19.59
CA ALA A 114 -3.60 -1.27 19.24
C ALA A 114 -4.44 -0.92 18.00
N LEU A 115 -4.91 -1.93 17.29
CA LEU A 115 -6.04 -1.84 16.36
C LEU A 115 -7.33 -2.11 17.13
N ARG A 116 -8.30 -1.18 17.12
CA ARG A 116 -9.57 -1.35 17.85
C ARG A 116 -10.75 -1.30 16.89
N LEU A 117 -11.83 -1.98 17.27
CA LEU A 117 -13.11 -1.85 16.57
C LEU A 117 -13.87 -0.64 17.11
N PHE A 118 -14.39 0.17 16.21
CA PHE A 118 -15.22 1.35 16.51
C PHE A 118 -16.57 1.25 15.79
N ALA A 119 -17.65 1.54 16.50
CA ALA A 119 -18.97 1.75 15.92
C ALA A 119 -19.17 3.25 15.58
N TYR A 120 -19.88 3.52 14.47
CA TYR A 120 -20.05 4.86 13.91
C TYR A 120 -21.38 5.04 13.17
N ASP A 121 -22.03 6.17 13.41
CA ASP A 121 -23.17 6.72 12.66
C ASP A 121 -23.04 8.26 12.73
N PRO A 122 -22.73 8.99 11.63
CA PRO A 122 -22.48 10.42 11.66
C PRO A 122 -23.69 11.27 12.07
N HIS A 123 -24.87 10.68 12.24
CA HIS A 123 -26.07 11.35 12.73
C HIS A 123 -26.43 10.98 14.19
N ARG A 124 -25.83 9.93 14.77
CA ARG A 124 -26.26 9.37 16.07
C ARG A 124 -25.13 8.91 17.01
N LEU A 125 -23.99 8.50 16.47
CA LEU A 125 -22.92 7.83 17.18
C LEU A 125 -21.55 8.33 16.69
N PRO A 126 -20.84 9.19 17.46
CA PRO A 126 -19.43 9.49 17.15
C PRO A 126 -18.60 8.22 17.20
N LEU A 127 -17.40 8.24 16.61
CA LEU A 127 -16.52 7.08 16.49
C LEU A 127 -16.20 6.48 17.87
N SER A 128 -16.92 5.43 18.26
CA SER A 128 -16.98 4.94 19.64
C SER A 128 -16.41 3.53 19.72
N PRO A 129 -15.40 3.25 20.57
CA PRO A 129 -14.78 1.94 20.64
C PRO A 129 -15.77 0.88 21.15
N ILE A 130 -15.68 -0.32 20.60
CA ILE A 130 -16.46 -1.51 21.01
C ILE A 130 -15.56 -2.71 21.39
N THR A 131 -14.24 -2.49 21.50
CA THR A 131 -13.26 -3.45 22.02
C THR A 131 -12.31 -2.79 23.05
N PRO A 132 -11.64 -3.57 23.92
CA PRO A 132 -10.63 -3.07 24.86
C PRO A 132 -9.52 -2.22 24.21
N PRO A 133 -8.81 -1.38 24.98
CA PRO A 133 -7.75 -0.48 24.47
C PRO A 133 -6.38 -1.15 24.30
N ASP A 134 -6.20 -2.34 24.86
CA ASP A 134 -4.94 -3.07 25.02
C ASP A 134 -4.86 -4.35 24.17
N VAL A 135 -5.79 -4.50 23.23
CA VAL A 135 -6.00 -5.69 22.39
C VAL A 135 -6.15 -5.25 20.93
N ASP A 136 -5.43 -5.90 20.01
CA ASP A 136 -5.68 -5.70 18.58
C ASP A 136 -6.91 -6.51 18.13
N ALA A 137 -7.82 -5.86 17.41
CA ALA A 137 -9.06 -6.42 16.90
C ALA A 137 -9.35 -5.89 15.48
N ILE A 138 -9.45 -6.79 14.50
CA ILE A 138 -9.54 -6.49 13.06
C ILE A 138 -10.70 -7.24 12.37
N THR A 139 -10.91 -6.93 11.08
CA THR A 139 -11.85 -7.64 10.18
C THR A 139 -13.21 -7.96 10.82
N PRO A 140 -13.99 -6.95 11.24
CA PRO A 140 -15.31 -7.16 11.82
C PRO A 140 -16.32 -7.60 10.74
N ALA A 141 -17.23 -8.52 11.10
CA ALA A 141 -18.29 -9.03 10.23
C ALA A 141 -19.58 -9.27 11.02
N LEU A 142 -20.62 -8.52 10.69
CA LEU A 142 -21.93 -8.59 11.37
C LEU A 142 -22.69 -9.86 10.99
N SER A 143 -23.36 -10.50 11.96
CA SER A 143 -24.26 -11.63 11.71
C SER A 143 -25.49 -11.22 10.88
N PRO A 144 -26.11 -12.13 10.12
CA PRO A 144 -27.30 -11.83 9.33
C PRO A 144 -28.49 -11.32 10.15
N ASP A 145 -28.55 -11.66 11.45
CA ASP A 145 -29.57 -11.20 12.39
C ASP A 145 -29.22 -9.89 13.12
N GLY A 146 -28.03 -9.33 12.85
CA GLY A 146 -27.54 -8.06 13.40
C GLY A 146 -27.14 -8.08 14.88
N LYS A 147 -27.20 -9.21 15.59
CA LYS A 147 -26.98 -9.26 17.05
C LYS A 147 -25.55 -9.60 17.47
N THR A 148 -24.79 -10.25 16.59
CA THR A 148 -23.46 -10.78 16.90
C THR A 148 -22.45 -10.22 15.91
N LEU A 149 -21.26 -9.86 16.38
CA LEU A 149 -20.13 -9.51 15.54
C LEU A 149 -19.10 -10.62 15.60
N ALA A 150 -18.77 -11.21 14.44
CA ALA A 150 -17.56 -12.01 14.31
C ALA A 150 -16.39 -11.06 14.00
N TYR A 151 -15.23 -11.28 14.62
CA TYR A 151 -14.02 -10.48 14.39
C TYR A 151 -12.78 -11.29 14.74
N ALA A 152 -11.62 -10.86 14.26
CA ALA A 152 -10.34 -11.44 14.63
C ALA A 152 -9.67 -10.59 15.70
N ALA A 153 -9.02 -11.20 16.69
CA ALA A 153 -8.27 -10.48 17.72
C ALA A 153 -7.12 -11.30 18.29
N ASN A 154 -6.15 -10.63 18.94
CA ASN A 154 -5.02 -11.26 19.63
C ASN A 154 -5.19 -11.38 21.16
N LEU A 155 -6.45 -11.57 21.61
CA LEU A 155 -6.86 -11.55 23.03
C LEU A 155 -6.07 -12.47 23.98
N ASP A 156 -5.54 -13.58 23.50
CA ASP A 156 -4.71 -14.53 24.27
C ASP A 156 -3.26 -14.63 23.77
N GLY A 157 -2.87 -13.79 22.81
CA GLY A 157 -1.53 -13.72 22.24
C GLY A 157 -1.38 -14.26 20.82
N THR A 158 -2.33 -15.02 20.26
CA THR A 158 -2.37 -15.35 18.82
C THR A 158 -3.68 -14.86 18.17
N TRP A 159 -3.68 -14.74 16.84
CA TRP A 159 -4.82 -14.20 16.10
C TRP A 159 -5.94 -15.23 15.92
N ASN A 160 -7.04 -15.03 16.65
CA ASN A 160 -8.17 -15.96 16.68
C ASN A 160 -9.50 -15.25 16.40
N LEU A 161 -10.51 -16.01 16.01
CA LEU A 161 -11.86 -15.51 15.78
C LEU A 161 -12.69 -15.52 17.07
N TYR A 162 -13.40 -14.42 17.32
CA TYR A 162 -14.27 -14.22 18.48
C TYR A 162 -15.67 -13.75 18.07
N LEU A 163 -16.64 -13.99 18.95
CA LEU A 163 -18.03 -13.52 18.82
C LEU A 163 -18.37 -12.52 19.92
N LEU A 164 -18.72 -11.30 19.54
CA LEU A 164 -19.15 -10.21 20.44
C LEU A 164 -20.67 -10.05 20.39
N ASP A 165 -21.32 -9.99 21.55
CA ASP A 165 -22.72 -9.59 21.70
C ASP A 165 -22.84 -8.07 21.56
N LEU A 166 -23.60 -7.57 20.58
CA LEU A 166 -23.75 -6.13 20.38
C LEU A 166 -24.75 -5.48 21.35
N SER A 167 -25.55 -6.28 22.06
CA SER A 167 -26.54 -5.83 23.04
C SER A 167 -26.00 -5.81 24.49
N THR A 168 -25.10 -6.75 24.86
CA THR A 168 -24.45 -6.75 26.19
C THR A 168 -23.01 -6.22 26.16
N GLY A 169 -22.35 -6.24 24.99
CA GLY A 169 -20.94 -5.92 24.82
C GLY A 169 -19.97 -7.01 25.29
N GLU A 170 -20.47 -8.22 25.57
CA GLU A 170 -19.66 -9.34 26.06
C GLU A 170 -19.17 -10.25 24.94
N VAL A 171 -17.95 -10.78 25.07
CA VAL A 171 -17.42 -11.82 24.18
C VAL A 171 -18.10 -13.15 24.52
N ARG A 172 -19.05 -13.58 23.69
CA ARG A 172 -19.85 -14.80 23.87
C ARG A 172 -19.02 -16.07 23.71
N ALA A 173 -18.06 -16.07 22.78
CA ALA A 173 -17.24 -17.23 22.47
C ALA A 173 -15.92 -16.84 21.80
N ARG A 174 -14.87 -17.61 22.10
CA ARG A 174 -13.74 -17.84 21.20
C ARG A 174 -14.15 -18.96 20.23
N LEU A 175 -13.95 -18.76 18.94
CA LEU A 175 -14.27 -19.75 17.91
C LEU A 175 -13.05 -20.61 17.56
N THR A 176 -11.97 -19.99 17.09
CA THR A 176 -10.71 -20.70 16.79
C THR A 176 -9.78 -20.64 17.99
N ASP A 177 -9.01 -21.71 18.19
CA ASP A 177 -8.04 -21.88 19.27
C ASP A 177 -6.80 -22.51 18.65
N THR A 178 -6.02 -21.69 17.93
CA THR A 178 -4.91 -22.17 17.09
C THR A 178 -3.64 -21.33 17.27
N PRO A 179 -2.45 -21.89 16.98
CA PRO A 179 -1.21 -21.13 16.81
C PRO A 179 -1.06 -20.56 15.38
N ALA A 180 -2.13 -20.57 14.58
CA ALA A 180 -2.17 -19.90 13.29
C ALA A 180 -2.65 -18.45 13.47
N TYR A 181 -2.78 -17.74 12.36
CA TYR A 181 -3.60 -16.54 12.25
C TYR A 181 -4.91 -16.93 11.58
N ASP A 182 -6.03 -16.71 12.28
CA ASP A 182 -7.39 -16.91 11.78
C ASP A 182 -8.11 -15.55 11.71
N ALA A 183 -8.50 -15.09 10.52
CA ALA A 183 -9.05 -13.74 10.30
C ALA A 183 -10.09 -13.67 9.16
N SER A 184 -10.48 -12.45 8.76
CA SER A 184 -11.46 -12.16 7.69
C SER A 184 -12.72 -13.05 7.73
N PRO A 185 -13.45 -13.13 8.87
CA PRO A 185 -14.66 -13.93 8.97
C PRO A 185 -15.79 -13.39 8.08
N SER A 186 -16.59 -14.28 7.51
CA SER A 186 -17.84 -13.94 6.80
C SER A 186 -18.91 -15.00 7.03
N TRP A 187 -20.10 -14.54 7.43
CA TRP A 187 -21.22 -15.40 7.82
C TRP A 187 -21.95 -16.00 6.62
N SER A 188 -22.34 -17.27 6.72
CA SER A 188 -23.38 -17.82 5.86
C SER A 188 -24.73 -17.15 6.13
N PRO A 189 -25.68 -17.15 5.17
CA PRO A 189 -26.95 -16.41 5.30
C PRO A 189 -27.89 -16.96 6.38
N ASP A 190 -27.73 -18.23 6.76
CA ASP A 190 -28.45 -18.88 7.85
C ASP A 190 -27.82 -18.62 9.24
N GLY A 191 -26.67 -17.92 9.29
CA GLY A 191 -25.93 -17.63 10.53
C GLY A 191 -25.28 -18.85 11.20
N ARG A 192 -25.31 -20.04 10.57
CA ARG A 192 -24.75 -21.27 11.15
C ARG A 192 -23.25 -21.43 10.87
N TRP A 193 -22.75 -20.89 9.77
CA TRP A 193 -21.38 -21.11 9.32
C TRP A 193 -20.61 -19.80 9.18
N LEU A 194 -19.30 -19.91 9.33
CA LEU A 194 -18.35 -18.87 8.99
C LEU A 194 -17.36 -19.42 7.97
N VAL A 195 -17.15 -18.69 6.87
CA VAL A 195 -15.91 -18.80 6.08
C VAL A 195 -14.92 -17.79 6.64
N TYR A 196 -13.64 -18.14 6.67
CA TYR A 196 -12.56 -17.29 7.19
C TYR A 196 -11.23 -17.63 6.51
N GLU A 197 -10.25 -16.74 6.60
CA GLU A 197 -8.87 -17.03 6.17
C GLU A 197 -8.06 -17.55 7.36
N ALA A 198 -7.20 -18.54 7.12
CA ALA A 198 -6.35 -19.18 8.11
C ALA A 198 -4.92 -19.34 7.55
N TYR A 199 -3.90 -19.13 8.38
CA TYR A 199 -2.50 -19.32 7.97
C TYR A 199 -2.03 -20.76 8.23
N LEU A 200 -1.99 -21.57 7.18
CA LEU A 200 -1.71 -23.01 7.23
C LEU A 200 -0.67 -23.41 6.19
N ASP A 201 0.23 -24.33 6.54
CA ASP A 201 1.27 -24.87 5.64
C ASP A 201 2.13 -23.79 4.94
N ASP A 202 2.43 -22.71 5.67
CA ASP A 202 3.10 -21.50 5.19
C ASP A 202 2.35 -20.69 4.11
N ASN A 203 1.01 -20.83 4.03
CA ASN A 203 0.14 -20.12 3.10
C ASN A 203 -1.11 -19.53 3.79
N LEU A 204 -1.75 -18.53 3.17
CA LEU A 204 -3.12 -18.13 3.50
C LEU A 204 -4.12 -19.01 2.74
N GLU A 205 -5.04 -19.63 3.47
CA GLU A 205 -6.04 -20.58 2.96
C GLU A 205 -7.42 -20.30 3.55
N LEU A 206 -8.48 -20.69 2.84
CA LEU A 206 -9.86 -20.47 3.27
C LEU A 206 -10.42 -21.70 3.98
N LEU A 207 -10.97 -21.51 5.18
CA LEU A 207 -11.64 -22.53 5.97
C LEU A 207 -13.12 -22.16 6.19
N ILE A 208 -13.97 -23.17 6.30
CA ILE A 208 -15.39 -23.07 6.67
C ILE A 208 -15.60 -23.83 7.98
N ARG A 209 -16.30 -23.24 8.95
CA ARG A 209 -16.61 -23.89 10.24
C ARG A 209 -18.06 -23.67 10.67
N ASP A 210 -18.54 -24.57 11.52
CA ASP A 210 -19.78 -24.37 12.27
C ASP A 210 -19.53 -23.35 13.40
N VAL A 211 -20.48 -22.43 13.58
CA VAL A 211 -20.49 -21.42 14.65
C VAL A 211 -20.72 -22.07 16.02
N ALA A 212 -21.46 -23.18 16.08
CA ALA A 212 -21.66 -23.97 17.30
C ALA A 212 -20.43 -24.80 17.71
N GLY A 213 -19.42 -24.92 16.85
CA GLY A 213 -18.19 -25.67 17.13
C GLY A 213 -18.34 -27.21 17.15
N GLU A 214 -19.51 -27.74 16.78
CA GLU A 214 -19.81 -29.19 16.77
C GLU A 214 -18.96 -30.00 15.76
N GLN A 215 -18.33 -29.33 14.79
CA GLN A 215 -17.67 -29.96 13.65
C GLN A 215 -16.28 -29.35 13.41
N ALA A 216 -15.33 -30.19 12.98
CA ALA A 216 -14.00 -29.73 12.57
C ALA A 216 -14.09 -28.82 11.33
N PRO A 217 -13.25 -27.77 11.20
CA PRO A 217 -13.25 -26.91 10.03
C PRO A 217 -12.97 -27.66 8.72
N LEU A 218 -13.73 -27.31 7.69
CA LEU A 218 -13.55 -27.76 6.31
C LEU A 218 -12.63 -26.77 5.58
N ARG A 219 -11.46 -27.24 5.14
CA ARG A 219 -10.58 -26.47 4.25
C ARG A 219 -11.18 -26.38 2.84
N LEU A 220 -11.46 -25.15 2.37
CA LEU A 220 -12.10 -24.84 1.09
C LEU A 220 -11.09 -24.74 -0.05
N THR A 221 -9.86 -24.30 0.24
CA THR A 221 -8.76 -24.11 -0.71
C THR A 221 -7.51 -24.88 -0.28
N THR A 222 -6.71 -25.33 -1.27
CA THR A 222 -5.46 -26.08 -1.06
C THR A 222 -4.43 -25.71 -2.13
N HIS A 223 -4.38 -24.44 -2.54
CA HIS A 223 -3.55 -23.99 -3.65
C HIS A 223 -2.18 -23.50 -3.13
N PRO A 224 -1.05 -23.72 -3.82
CA PRO A 224 0.27 -23.18 -3.43
C PRO A 224 0.42 -21.64 -3.54
N ALA A 225 -0.67 -20.89 -3.46
CA ALA A 225 -0.71 -19.43 -3.51
C ALA A 225 -1.79 -18.93 -2.55
N ALA A 226 -1.63 -17.70 -2.04
CA ALA A 226 -2.50 -17.16 -1.01
C ALA A 226 -3.93 -16.97 -1.50
N ASP A 227 -4.89 -17.55 -0.76
CA ASP A 227 -6.34 -17.40 -0.92
C ASP A 227 -6.90 -16.78 0.38
N PHE A 228 -7.45 -15.56 0.30
CA PHE A 228 -7.76 -14.72 1.48
C PHE A 228 -8.96 -13.76 1.26
N GLN A 229 -9.34 -13.00 2.30
CA GLN A 229 -10.48 -12.06 2.33
C GLN A 229 -11.78 -12.66 1.74
N PRO A 230 -12.31 -13.76 2.33
CA PRO A 230 -13.53 -14.38 1.83
C PRO A 230 -14.79 -13.59 2.22
N ALA A 231 -15.80 -13.58 1.33
CA ALA A 231 -17.15 -13.15 1.64
C ALA A 231 -18.21 -14.14 1.12
N TRP A 232 -19.08 -14.61 2.01
CA TRP A 232 -20.19 -15.49 1.64
C TRP A 232 -21.29 -14.66 0.94
N SER A 233 -21.83 -15.18 -0.17
CA SER A 233 -23.00 -14.58 -0.81
C SER A 233 -24.25 -14.75 0.07
N PRO A 234 -25.12 -13.72 0.19
CA PRO A 234 -26.45 -13.84 0.81
C PRO A 234 -27.36 -14.93 0.23
N GLN A 235 -27.03 -15.49 -0.94
CA GLN A 235 -27.73 -16.64 -1.55
C GLN A 235 -27.11 -18.00 -1.16
N GLY A 236 -26.06 -18.02 -0.35
CA GLY A 236 -25.50 -19.21 0.34
C GLY A 236 -24.66 -20.16 -0.52
N ARG A 237 -24.80 -20.15 -1.85
CA ARG A 237 -24.10 -21.08 -2.76
C ARG A 237 -22.78 -20.58 -3.34
N LEU A 238 -22.49 -19.29 -3.21
CA LEU A 238 -21.26 -18.67 -3.69
C LEU A 238 -20.43 -18.12 -2.53
N ILE A 239 -19.12 -18.28 -2.60
CA ILE A 239 -18.14 -17.55 -1.78
C ILE A 239 -17.23 -16.79 -2.73
N VAL A 240 -17.06 -15.49 -2.53
CA VAL A 240 -16.03 -14.70 -3.21
C VAL A 240 -14.80 -14.60 -2.32
N PHE A 241 -13.62 -14.46 -2.90
CA PHE A 241 -12.35 -14.27 -2.18
C PHE A 241 -11.29 -13.67 -3.12
N VAL A 242 -10.14 -13.31 -2.55
CA VAL A 242 -8.96 -12.82 -3.27
C VAL A 242 -7.93 -13.94 -3.39
N SER A 243 -7.28 -14.08 -4.56
CA SER A 243 -6.23 -15.08 -4.78
C SER A 243 -5.03 -14.53 -5.55
N THR A 244 -3.81 -14.98 -5.21
CA THR A 244 -2.58 -14.72 -5.98
C THR A 244 -2.21 -15.85 -6.96
N ARG A 245 -3.11 -16.82 -7.22
CA ARG A 245 -2.81 -17.99 -8.08
C ARG A 245 -2.45 -17.68 -9.54
N GLU A 246 -2.82 -16.50 -10.02
CA GLU A 246 -2.50 -15.99 -11.37
C GLU A 246 -1.49 -14.82 -11.32
N GLY A 247 -0.72 -14.70 -10.23
CA GLY A 247 0.25 -13.63 -10.00
C GLY A 247 -0.30 -12.58 -9.04
N LEU A 248 -0.67 -11.40 -9.55
CA LEU A 248 -1.27 -10.34 -8.73
C LEU A 248 -2.55 -10.85 -8.01
N PRO A 249 -2.88 -10.33 -6.81
CA PRO A 249 -4.18 -10.53 -6.19
C PRO A 249 -5.34 -10.26 -7.17
N GLN A 250 -6.23 -11.22 -7.34
CA GLN A 250 -7.42 -11.15 -8.21
C GLN A 250 -8.66 -11.71 -7.48
N ILE A 251 -9.86 -11.25 -7.87
CA ILE A 251 -11.12 -11.70 -7.27
C ILE A 251 -11.59 -13.00 -7.94
N PHE A 252 -11.80 -14.03 -7.14
CA PHE A 252 -12.36 -15.32 -7.53
C PHE A 252 -13.68 -15.59 -6.82
N VAL A 253 -14.60 -16.24 -7.53
CA VAL A 253 -15.84 -16.80 -6.98
C VAL A 253 -15.75 -18.32 -7.01
N ALA A 254 -15.99 -18.95 -5.86
CA ALA A 254 -16.19 -20.38 -5.68
C ALA A 254 -17.69 -20.70 -5.66
N ASN A 255 -18.12 -21.63 -6.52
CA ASN A 255 -19.47 -22.21 -6.49
C ASN A 255 -19.49 -23.50 -5.66
N LEU A 256 -20.16 -23.48 -4.52
CA LEU A 256 -20.20 -24.60 -3.58
C LEU A 256 -20.96 -25.83 -4.11
N ASP A 257 -21.83 -25.66 -5.11
CA ASP A 257 -22.54 -26.76 -5.75
C ASP A 257 -21.70 -27.46 -6.85
N GLN A 258 -20.45 -27.03 -7.04
CA GLN A 258 -19.50 -27.61 -8.01
C GLN A 258 -18.29 -28.29 -7.32
N PRO A 259 -17.70 -29.33 -7.94
CA PRO A 259 -16.53 -30.01 -7.40
C PRO A 259 -15.28 -29.11 -7.46
N PRO A 260 -14.24 -29.36 -6.65
CA PRO A 260 -13.08 -28.45 -6.47
C PRO A 260 -12.39 -28.03 -7.77
N GLU A 261 -12.32 -28.93 -8.74
CA GLU A 261 -11.61 -28.75 -10.01
C GLU A 261 -12.30 -27.77 -10.96
N ASN A 262 -13.61 -27.56 -10.79
CA ASN A 262 -14.44 -26.76 -11.70
C ASN A 262 -15.13 -25.56 -11.03
N ARG A 263 -15.10 -25.45 -9.70
CA ARG A 263 -15.90 -24.44 -8.95
C ARG A 263 -15.42 -22.99 -9.05
N LEU A 264 -14.26 -22.73 -9.65
CA LEU A 264 -13.51 -21.48 -9.49
C LEU A 264 -13.59 -20.61 -10.75
N ARG A 265 -14.08 -19.36 -10.62
CA ARG A 265 -14.15 -18.36 -11.70
C ARG A 265 -13.51 -17.05 -11.25
N ARG A 266 -12.50 -16.55 -11.97
CA ARG A 266 -12.03 -15.15 -11.83
C ARG A 266 -13.10 -14.20 -12.35
N VAL A 267 -13.33 -13.09 -11.65
CA VAL A 267 -14.30 -12.04 -12.04
C VAL A 267 -13.67 -10.65 -12.21
N SER A 268 -12.47 -10.44 -11.68
CA SER A 268 -11.67 -9.24 -11.94
C SER A 268 -10.88 -9.31 -13.25
N ASP A 269 -10.50 -8.13 -13.73
CA ASP A 269 -9.70 -7.91 -14.94
C ASP A 269 -8.21 -7.81 -14.55
N PRO A 270 -7.33 -8.73 -14.99
CA PRO A 270 -5.94 -8.79 -14.54
C PRO A 270 -5.09 -7.65 -15.10
N ASP A 271 -5.49 -7.08 -16.25
CA ASP A 271 -4.71 -6.06 -16.96
C ASP A 271 -4.81 -4.68 -16.27
N LEU A 272 -5.72 -4.53 -15.30
CA LEU A 272 -5.86 -3.35 -14.46
C LEU A 272 -4.82 -3.31 -13.32
N GLY A 273 -4.53 -4.45 -12.68
CA GLY A 273 -3.70 -4.52 -11.47
C GLY A 273 -4.35 -5.31 -10.32
N PRO A 274 -3.81 -5.22 -9.10
CA PRO A 274 -4.25 -6.03 -7.96
C PRO A 274 -5.66 -5.62 -7.47
N ALA A 275 -6.48 -6.60 -7.13
CA ALA A 275 -7.84 -6.44 -6.61
C ALA A 275 -7.99 -7.01 -5.19
N ALA A 276 -8.80 -6.36 -4.36
CA ALA A 276 -8.97 -6.68 -2.94
C ALA A 276 -10.40 -6.36 -2.44
N HIS A 277 -10.65 -6.70 -1.18
CA HIS A 277 -11.84 -6.32 -0.39
C HIS A 277 -13.19 -6.58 -1.12
N PRO A 278 -13.49 -7.82 -1.52
CA PRO A 278 -14.74 -8.16 -2.19
C PRO A 278 -15.94 -8.17 -1.21
N ALA A 279 -17.08 -7.61 -1.63
CA ALA A 279 -18.31 -7.56 -0.82
C ALA A 279 -19.56 -7.81 -1.66
N TRP A 280 -20.55 -8.50 -1.09
CA TRP A 280 -21.83 -8.76 -1.74
C TRP A 280 -22.89 -7.70 -1.39
N SER A 281 -23.79 -7.40 -2.33
CA SER A 281 -25.04 -6.69 -2.03
C SER A 281 -25.99 -7.56 -1.18
N PRO A 282 -26.89 -6.97 -0.36
CA PRO A 282 -27.78 -7.75 0.52
C PRO A 282 -28.71 -8.74 -0.21
N ASP A 283 -29.03 -8.50 -1.49
CA ASP A 283 -29.81 -9.42 -2.35
C ASP A 283 -28.94 -10.50 -3.03
N GLY A 284 -27.62 -10.47 -2.86
CA GLY A 284 -26.65 -11.34 -3.51
C GLY A 284 -26.53 -11.14 -5.03
N ARG A 285 -27.17 -10.13 -5.61
CA ARG A 285 -27.14 -9.87 -7.06
C ARG A 285 -25.81 -9.28 -7.51
N TRP A 286 -25.28 -8.33 -6.75
CA TRP A 286 -24.10 -7.57 -7.10
C TRP A 286 -22.92 -7.99 -6.22
N LEU A 287 -21.76 -8.08 -6.84
CA LEU A 287 -20.48 -8.19 -6.19
C LEU A 287 -19.72 -6.88 -6.42
N ALA A 288 -19.23 -6.26 -5.36
CA ALA A 288 -18.29 -5.14 -5.42
C ALA A 288 -16.88 -5.60 -5.03
N TRP A 289 -15.85 -4.90 -5.53
CA TRP A 289 -14.47 -5.00 -5.05
C TRP A 289 -13.71 -3.71 -5.34
N SER A 290 -12.55 -3.54 -4.71
CA SER A 290 -11.59 -2.50 -5.07
C SER A 290 -10.48 -3.07 -5.95
N GLN A 291 -9.98 -2.27 -6.89
CA GLN A 291 -8.88 -2.64 -7.76
C GLN A 291 -7.98 -1.44 -8.02
N VAL A 292 -6.67 -1.61 -7.84
CA VAL A 292 -5.68 -0.57 -8.12
C VAL A 292 -5.40 -0.57 -9.61
N THR A 293 -5.75 0.52 -10.31
CA THR A 293 -5.51 0.68 -11.75
C THR A 293 -4.09 1.21 -12.06
N PRO A 294 -3.61 1.12 -13.32
CA PRO A 294 -2.20 1.42 -13.65
C PRO A 294 -1.78 2.89 -13.45
N ASP A 295 -2.73 3.78 -13.22
CA ASP A 295 -2.56 5.19 -12.85
C ASP A 295 -2.43 5.42 -11.33
N GLY A 296 -2.37 4.36 -10.53
CA GLY A 296 -2.17 4.43 -9.08
C GLY A 296 -3.41 4.89 -8.31
N LEU A 297 -4.60 4.48 -8.76
CA LEU A 297 -5.87 4.80 -8.09
C LEU A 297 -6.62 3.53 -7.70
N HIS A 298 -7.08 3.47 -6.45
CA HIS A 298 -8.02 2.46 -6.00
C HIS A 298 -9.39 2.80 -6.59
N ARG A 299 -9.98 1.86 -7.33
CA ARG A 299 -11.25 2.02 -8.04
C ARG A 299 -12.23 0.92 -7.68
N LEU A 300 -13.49 1.28 -7.49
CA LEU A 300 -14.56 0.36 -7.19
C LEU A 300 -15.21 -0.18 -8.47
N TYR A 301 -15.32 -1.50 -8.53
CA TYR A 301 -15.96 -2.24 -9.62
C TYR A 301 -17.18 -3.01 -9.10
N LEU A 302 -18.19 -3.19 -9.96
CA LEU A 302 -19.45 -3.87 -9.64
C LEU A 302 -19.83 -4.87 -10.74
N TRP A 303 -20.04 -6.13 -10.37
CA TRP A 303 -20.38 -7.24 -11.27
C TRP A 303 -21.79 -7.79 -10.96
N ASP A 304 -22.57 -8.10 -12.01
CA ASP A 304 -23.92 -8.65 -11.89
C ASP A 304 -23.85 -10.19 -11.91
N ALA A 305 -23.89 -10.82 -10.73
CA ALA A 305 -23.77 -12.27 -10.60
C ALA A 305 -24.94 -13.03 -11.25
N THR A 306 -26.08 -12.35 -11.51
CA THR A 306 -27.22 -12.93 -12.27
C THR A 306 -26.97 -12.95 -13.78
N HIS A 307 -25.97 -12.21 -14.26
CA HIS A 307 -25.56 -12.13 -15.66
C HIS A 307 -24.03 -12.23 -15.75
N PRO A 308 -23.44 -13.35 -15.31
CA PRO A 308 -22.02 -13.43 -14.93
C PRO A 308 -21.05 -13.17 -16.09
N ASP A 309 -21.50 -13.34 -17.33
CA ASP A 309 -20.73 -13.14 -18.56
C ASP A 309 -20.72 -11.68 -19.04
N ARG A 310 -21.34 -10.76 -18.28
CA ARG A 310 -21.13 -9.31 -18.44
C ARG A 310 -19.86 -8.88 -17.71
N PRO A 311 -19.05 -7.97 -18.29
CA PRO A 311 -17.91 -7.40 -17.59
C PRO A 311 -18.36 -6.52 -16.41
N PRO A 312 -17.53 -6.35 -15.37
CA PRO A 312 -17.81 -5.42 -14.28
C PRO A 312 -17.88 -3.96 -14.75
N ARG A 313 -18.71 -3.16 -14.06
CA ARG A 313 -18.84 -1.71 -14.29
C ARG A 313 -18.12 -0.92 -13.18
N PHE A 314 -17.34 0.09 -13.55
CA PHE A 314 -16.79 1.06 -12.61
C PHE A 314 -17.91 1.85 -11.89
N VAL A 315 -17.72 2.12 -10.60
CA VAL A 315 -18.64 2.91 -9.74
C VAL A 315 -18.02 4.23 -9.33
N GLY A 316 -16.84 4.22 -8.71
CA GLY A 316 -16.19 5.38 -8.12
C GLY A 316 -14.77 5.09 -7.64
N GLN A 317 -14.07 6.06 -7.06
CA GLN A 317 -12.75 5.86 -6.45
C GLN A 317 -12.90 5.41 -4.99
N GLY A 318 -11.96 4.58 -4.52
CA GLY A 318 -11.92 4.13 -3.14
C GLY A 318 -11.62 2.65 -2.99
N ASP A 319 -11.57 2.24 -1.73
CA ASP A 319 -11.25 0.91 -1.25
C ASP A 319 -12.29 0.43 -0.22
N TRP A 320 -12.22 -0.83 0.22
CA TRP A 320 -13.16 -1.44 1.17
C TRP A 320 -14.65 -1.14 0.84
N PRO A 321 -15.17 -1.56 -0.33
CA PRO A 321 -16.57 -1.37 -0.67
C PRO A 321 -17.49 -2.14 0.29
N MET A 322 -18.46 -1.46 0.90
CA MET A 322 -19.49 -2.07 1.73
C MET A 322 -20.88 -1.56 1.34
N PHE A 323 -21.82 -2.47 1.06
CA PHE A 323 -23.19 -2.08 0.74
C PHE A 323 -23.94 -1.62 2.00
N ALA A 324 -24.71 -0.55 1.85
CA ALA A 324 -25.76 -0.18 2.79
C ALA A 324 -26.79 -1.33 2.94
N PRO A 325 -27.48 -1.47 4.09
CA PRO A 325 -28.48 -2.53 4.28
C PRO A 325 -29.69 -2.44 3.32
N GLN A 326 -29.93 -1.27 2.74
CA GLN A 326 -30.95 -1.05 1.70
C GLN A 326 -30.47 -1.44 0.28
N GLY A 327 -29.18 -1.70 0.09
CA GLY A 327 -28.57 -1.99 -1.21
C GLY A 327 -28.37 -0.80 -2.14
N GLU A 328 -28.93 0.38 -1.86
CA GLU A 328 -28.89 1.55 -2.75
C GLU A 328 -27.55 2.31 -2.77
N VAL A 329 -26.78 2.24 -1.68
CA VAL A 329 -25.53 2.97 -1.48
C VAL A 329 -24.38 2.00 -1.25
N LEU A 330 -23.24 2.27 -1.90
CA LEU A 330 -21.96 1.59 -1.68
C LEU A 330 -21.03 2.52 -0.93
N LEU A 331 -20.83 2.25 0.36
CA LEU A 331 -19.86 2.92 1.23
C LEU A 331 -18.43 2.45 0.88
N THR A 332 -17.44 3.29 1.16
CA THR A 332 -16.03 3.04 0.79
C THR A 332 -15.08 3.93 1.57
N VAL A 333 -13.82 3.50 1.68
CA VAL A 333 -12.71 4.28 2.22
C VAL A 333 -11.85 4.81 1.07
N VAL A 334 -11.83 6.13 0.87
CA VAL A 334 -10.88 6.77 -0.05
C VAL A 334 -9.59 7.07 0.70
N THR A 335 -8.48 6.48 0.26
CA THR A 335 -7.16 6.65 0.89
C THR A 335 -6.29 7.62 0.10
N THR A 336 -5.46 8.37 0.84
CA THR A 336 -4.38 9.20 0.31
C THR A 336 -3.11 8.88 1.08
N ALA A 337 -1.95 9.34 0.60
CA ALA A 337 -0.66 9.12 1.24
C ALA A 337 -0.52 9.67 2.69
N ARG A 338 -1.50 10.41 3.22
CA ARG A 338 -1.52 10.92 4.60
C ARG A 338 -2.83 10.69 5.38
N GLN A 339 -3.94 10.42 4.71
CA GLN A 339 -5.27 10.40 5.35
C GLN A 339 -6.24 9.48 4.61
N ALA A 340 -7.10 8.80 5.37
CA ALA A 340 -8.23 8.03 4.87
C ALA A 340 -9.55 8.79 5.11
N PHE A 341 -10.53 8.59 4.23
CA PHE A 341 -11.84 9.22 4.31
C PHE A 341 -12.95 8.19 4.08
N LEU A 342 -13.92 8.11 4.98
CA LEU A 342 -15.17 7.36 4.76
C LEU A 342 -16.09 8.19 3.86
N THR A 343 -16.61 7.57 2.81
CA THR A 343 -17.60 8.17 1.89
C THR A 343 -18.50 7.09 1.31
N GLY A 344 -19.32 7.41 0.32
CA GLY A 344 -20.15 6.43 -0.38
C GLY A 344 -20.81 6.97 -1.65
N TYR A 345 -21.11 6.07 -2.57
CA TYR A 345 -21.72 6.35 -3.86
C TYR A 345 -23.13 5.74 -3.94
N ARG A 346 -24.08 6.44 -4.59
CA ARG A 346 -25.35 5.82 -4.97
C ARG A 346 -25.16 4.88 -6.17
N LEU A 347 -25.87 3.75 -6.22
CA LEU A 347 -25.72 2.76 -7.30
C LEU A 347 -26.58 3.03 -8.56
N ASP A 348 -27.47 4.01 -8.49
CA ASP A 348 -28.32 4.47 -9.59
C ASP A 348 -27.60 5.48 -10.50
N ASP A 349 -27.08 6.59 -9.94
CA ASP A 349 -26.46 7.69 -10.68
C ASP A 349 -24.94 7.86 -10.46
N ARG A 350 -24.34 7.14 -9.49
CA ARG A 350 -22.93 7.25 -9.05
C ARG A 350 -22.55 8.60 -8.44
N SER A 351 -23.53 9.41 -8.05
CA SER A 351 -23.28 10.59 -7.21
C SER A 351 -22.81 10.18 -5.81
N LEU A 352 -22.17 11.11 -5.12
CA LEU A 352 -21.80 10.92 -3.71
C LEU A 352 -23.06 10.91 -2.84
N ALA A 353 -23.31 9.81 -2.16
CA ALA A 353 -24.31 9.71 -1.09
C ALA A 353 -23.82 10.38 0.21
N LEU A 354 -22.50 10.47 0.39
CA LEU A 354 -21.85 11.06 1.57
C LEU A 354 -20.67 11.96 1.19
N PRO A 355 -20.34 12.99 1.99
CA PRO A 355 -19.09 13.71 1.85
C PRO A 355 -17.90 12.80 2.20
N MET A 356 -16.68 13.27 1.94
CA MET A 356 -15.45 12.62 2.42
C MET A 356 -15.24 12.97 3.90
N MET A 357 -15.59 12.05 4.79
CA MET A 357 -15.48 12.22 6.25
C MET A 357 -14.11 11.69 6.72
N PRO A 358 -13.24 12.50 7.34
CA PRO A 358 -11.90 12.08 7.71
C PRO A 358 -11.91 10.97 8.77
N LEU A 359 -11.11 9.94 8.56
CA LEU A 359 -10.81 8.89 9.54
C LEU A 359 -9.46 9.17 10.22
N PRO A 360 -9.24 8.70 11.46
CA PRO A 360 -8.00 8.94 12.20
C PRO A 360 -6.78 8.17 11.65
N GLY A 361 -6.99 7.14 10.83
CA GLY A 361 -5.91 6.32 10.27
C GLY A 361 -6.41 5.32 9.22
N PRO A 362 -5.54 4.40 8.77
CA PRO A 362 -5.90 3.29 7.87
C PRO A 362 -6.97 2.37 8.48
N VAL A 363 -7.75 1.74 7.61
CA VAL A 363 -8.81 0.78 7.97
C VAL A 363 -8.31 -0.65 7.79
N HIS A 364 -8.48 -1.47 8.82
CA HIS A 364 -8.07 -2.90 8.88
C HIS A 364 -9.28 -3.86 8.87
N GLY A 365 -10.40 -3.40 8.34
CA GLY A 365 -11.67 -4.11 8.36
C GLY A 365 -12.86 -3.17 8.47
N PHE A 366 -13.90 -3.45 7.70
CA PHE A 366 -15.08 -2.60 7.58
C PHE A 366 -16.32 -3.48 7.38
N THR A 367 -17.36 -3.27 8.20
CA THR A 367 -18.68 -3.87 7.99
C THR A 367 -19.78 -2.86 8.30
N VAL A 368 -20.96 -3.05 7.72
CA VAL A 368 -22.10 -2.14 7.84
C VAL A 368 -23.37 -2.97 7.90
N GLY A 369 -24.27 -2.66 8.84
CA GLY A 369 -25.50 -3.44 8.98
C GLY A 369 -26.52 -2.87 9.95
N ALA A 370 -27.65 -3.55 10.08
CA ALA A 370 -28.66 -3.27 11.09
C ALA A 370 -28.23 -3.84 12.46
N ALA A 371 -27.11 -3.32 12.98
CA ALA A 371 -26.53 -3.76 14.26
C ALA A 371 -27.52 -3.51 15.42
N SER A 372 -27.76 -4.53 16.23
CA SER A 372 -28.54 -4.46 17.48
C SER A 372 -27.71 -3.89 18.63
N LEU A 373 -27.05 -2.76 18.37
CA LEU A 373 -26.15 -2.09 19.29
C LEU A 373 -26.95 -1.41 20.41
N ALA A 374 -26.69 -1.76 21.67
CA ALA A 374 -27.39 -1.16 22.80
C ALA A 374 -27.03 0.32 23.00
N TRP A 375 -28.00 1.13 23.44
CA TRP A 375 -27.82 2.55 23.75
C TRP A 375 -28.41 2.90 25.13
N PRO A 376 -27.66 3.56 26.04
CA PRO A 376 -26.23 3.90 25.92
C PRO A 376 -25.34 2.66 25.75
N LEU A 377 -24.14 2.85 25.19
CA LEU A 377 -23.20 1.76 24.96
C LEU A 377 -22.89 1.00 26.26
N PRO A 378 -22.93 -0.34 26.27
CA PRO A 378 -22.55 -1.16 27.41
C PRO A 378 -21.14 -0.84 27.93
N ALA A 379 -20.98 -0.84 29.26
CA ALA A 379 -19.69 -0.60 29.90
C ALA A 379 -18.61 -1.63 29.53
N ALA A 380 -19.03 -2.84 29.10
CA ALA A 380 -18.15 -3.91 28.62
C ALA A 380 -17.30 -3.51 27.39
N PHE A 381 -17.77 -2.55 26.58
CA PHE A 381 -17.01 -1.98 25.46
C PHE A 381 -15.83 -1.09 25.88
N GLY A 382 -15.62 -0.84 27.19
CA GLY A 382 -14.49 -0.03 27.66
C GLY A 382 -14.62 1.47 27.34
N VAL A 383 -15.85 1.98 27.20
CA VAL A 383 -16.13 3.40 26.88
C VAL A 383 -15.90 4.29 28.10
N THR A 384 -14.64 4.55 28.41
CA THR A 384 -14.20 5.46 29.49
C THR A 384 -14.35 6.92 29.08
N THR A 385 -15.59 7.42 29.03
CA THR A 385 -16.02 8.78 28.60
C THR A 385 -15.73 9.17 27.13
N PRO A 386 -16.56 10.06 26.52
CA PRO A 386 -16.39 10.48 25.12
C PRO A 386 -15.15 11.36 24.84
N GLU A 387 -14.49 11.85 25.89
CA GLU A 387 -13.38 12.83 25.81
C GLU A 387 -12.03 12.24 26.21
N ALA A 388 -11.92 10.90 26.34
CA ALA A 388 -10.66 10.21 26.59
C ALA A 388 -9.72 10.32 25.38
N THR A 389 -9.04 11.46 25.28
CA THR A 389 -7.93 11.70 24.36
C THR A 389 -6.88 10.62 24.62
N SER A 390 -6.51 9.85 23.60
CA SER A 390 -5.53 8.77 23.76
C SER A 390 -4.18 9.33 24.22
N THR A 391 -3.61 8.70 25.24
CA THR A 391 -2.33 9.12 25.83
C THR A 391 -1.26 9.16 24.74
N PRO A 392 -0.54 10.28 24.54
CA PRO A 392 0.43 10.39 23.47
C PRO A 392 1.54 9.35 23.67
N LEU A 393 1.91 8.65 22.59
CA LEU A 393 2.89 7.55 22.64
C LEU A 393 4.31 7.99 23.02
N TRP A 394 4.58 9.30 22.94
CA TRP A 394 5.79 9.97 23.37
C TRP A 394 5.53 11.46 23.61
N THR A 395 6.44 12.14 24.30
CA THR A 395 6.43 13.61 24.48
C THR A 395 7.87 14.13 24.41
N PRO A 396 8.14 15.28 23.75
CA PRO A 396 9.49 15.85 23.69
C PRO A 396 9.97 16.33 25.07
N ALA A 397 11.25 16.14 25.39
CA ALA A 397 11.84 16.47 26.69
C ALA A 397 13.15 17.29 26.55
N LEU A 398 13.10 18.31 25.68
CA LEU A 398 14.20 19.20 25.24
C LEU A 398 15.28 19.49 26.31
N THR A 399 16.55 19.27 25.96
CA THR A 399 17.71 19.45 26.82
C THR A 399 18.24 20.89 26.78
N PRO A 400 18.25 21.65 27.90
CA PRO A 400 18.74 23.04 27.88
C PRO A 400 20.26 23.13 27.65
N HIS A 401 20.67 23.54 26.45
CA HIS A 401 22.06 23.80 26.09
C HIS A 401 22.42 25.30 26.23
N PRO A 402 23.25 25.69 27.23
CA PRO A 402 23.54 27.11 27.49
C PRO A 402 24.41 27.79 26.43
N ASP A 403 25.18 27.00 25.67
CA ASP A 403 26.06 27.49 24.59
C ASP A 403 25.32 27.69 23.25
N LEU A 404 24.06 27.26 23.15
CA LEU A 404 23.23 27.46 21.97
C LEU A 404 22.43 28.78 22.07
N PRO A 405 22.44 29.64 21.02
CA PRO A 405 21.59 30.82 20.98
C PRO A 405 20.09 30.48 21.13
N ALA A 406 19.37 31.33 21.87
CA ALA A 406 17.98 31.10 22.26
C ALA A 406 17.07 30.73 21.07
N GLY A 407 16.28 29.68 21.25
CA GLY A 407 15.38 29.13 20.23
C GLY A 407 16.01 28.05 19.34
N ARG A 408 17.31 27.75 19.48
CA ARG A 408 17.94 26.59 18.82
C ARG A 408 17.90 25.34 19.69
N LEU A 409 17.80 24.20 19.02
CA LEU A 409 17.87 22.85 19.56
C LEU A 409 19.26 22.25 19.35
N ALA A 410 19.63 21.31 20.21
CA ALA A 410 20.81 20.48 19.99
C ALA A 410 20.56 19.40 18.93
N VAL A 411 21.66 18.85 18.41
CA VAL A 411 21.69 17.54 17.75
C VAL A 411 22.39 16.59 18.72
N VAL A 412 21.64 15.63 19.24
CA VAL A 412 21.99 14.76 20.38
C VAL A 412 22.26 13.32 19.92
N PRO A 413 23.19 12.58 20.57
CA PRO A 413 23.54 11.22 20.18
C PRO A 413 22.46 10.21 20.58
N LEU A 414 22.16 9.25 19.69
CA LEU A 414 21.20 8.17 19.92
C LEU A 414 21.85 6.99 20.67
N PRO A 415 21.46 6.68 21.92
CA PRO A 415 22.12 5.63 22.69
C PRO A 415 21.98 4.24 22.06
N GLY A 416 23.12 3.60 21.80
CA GLY A 416 23.18 2.24 21.26
C GLY A 416 22.60 2.09 19.85
N VAL A 417 22.69 3.12 19.01
CA VAL A 417 22.37 3.03 17.56
C VAL A 417 23.65 3.03 16.74
N GLU A 418 23.79 2.08 15.82
CA GLU A 418 24.86 2.06 14.82
C GLU A 418 24.45 2.84 13.57
N ALA A 419 25.11 3.97 13.30
CA ALA A 419 24.99 4.75 12.06
C ALA A 419 26.29 5.55 11.82
N PRO A 420 26.57 6.05 10.59
CA PRO A 420 27.72 6.92 10.31
C PRO A 420 27.72 8.20 11.17
N ARG A 421 26.53 8.70 11.50
CA ARG A 421 26.24 9.77 12.46
C ARG A 421 24.96 9.39 13.19
N ALA A 422 25.09 8.71 14.33
CA ALA A 422 23.99 8.23 15.15
C ALA A 422 23.47 9.35 16.08
N GLU A 423 22.91 10.40 15.48
CA GLU A 423 22.42 11.60 16.17
C GLU A 423 21.07 12.02 15.57
N LEU A 424 20.24 12.74 16.33
CA LEU A 424 19.01 13.41 15.86
C LEU A 424 18.85 14.77 16.57
N SER A 425 17.89 15.59 16.14
CA SER A 425 17.51 16.79 16.87
C SER A 425 16.84 16.43 18.20
N ASP A 426 17.14 17.20 19.24
CA ASP A 426 16.62 17.17 20.61
C ASP A 426 15.08 17.38 20.72
N ALA A 427 14.36 17.51 19.60
CA ALA A 427 12.89 17.48 19.52
C ALA A 427 12.35 16.27 18.72
N ALA A 428 13.19 15.25 18.48
CA ALA A 428 12.89 14.09 17.66
C ALA A 428 13.48 12.77 18.20
N ASP A 429 14.41 12.80 19.15
CA ASP A 429 15.05 11.60 19.67
C ASP A 429 14.16 10.81 20.64
N GLU A 430 13.27 11.43 21.44
CA GLU A 430 12.28 10.64 22.19
C GLU A 430 11.29 9.94 21.27
N ALA A 431 10.87 10.62 20.18
CA ALA A 431 10.01 10.04 19.16
C ALA A 431 10.66 8.83 18.48
N PHE A 432 11.98 8.89 18.26
CA PHE A 432 12.76 7.79 17.71
C PHE A 432 12.94 6.66 18.73
N ALA A 433 13.30 6.99 19.98
CA ALA A 433 13.51 6.02 21.06
C ALA A 433 12.22 5.26 21.39
N ALA A 434 11.08 5.95 21.46
CA ALA A 434 9.78 5.34 21.70
C ALA A 434 9.34 4.46 20.52
N LEU A 435 9.54 4.91 19.27
CA LEU A 435 9.33 4.08 18.08
C LEU A 435 10.20 2.82 18.11
N ARG A 436 11.51 2.94 18.38
CA ARG A 436 12.43 1.81 18.49
C ARG A 436 11.99 0.80 19.55
N GLN A 437 11.54 1.25 20.71
CA GLN A 437 11.00 0.38 21.77
C GLN A 437 9.66 -0.28 21.39
N ALA A 438 8.82 0.38 20.59
CA ALA A 438 7.58 -0.23 20.08
C ALA A 438 7.88 -1.29 19.00
N VAL A 439 8.70 -0.94 18.01
CA VAL A 439 9.15 -1.83 16.92
C VAL A 439 9.83 -3.07 17.50
N ALA A 440 10.79 -2.91 18.41
CA ALA A 440 11.52 -4.04 18.99
C ALA A 440 10.63 -5.00 19.79
N ARG A 441 9.54 -4.51 20.41
CA ARG A 441 8.52 -5.36 21.06
C ARG A 441 7.63 -6.06 20.04
N ALA A 442 7.11 -5.34 19.05
CA ALA A 442 6.23 -5.90 18.03
C ALA A 442 6.92 -6.96 17.15
N VAL A 443 8.19 -6.76 16.82
CA VAL A 443 8.95 -7.62 15.89
C VAL A 443 9.90 -8.61 16.59
N GLY A 444 10.21 -8.42 17.87
CA GLY A 444 11.07 -9.32 18.67
C GLY A 444 12.58 -9.17 18.46
N TRP A 445 13.02 -8.18 17.67
CA TRP A 445 14.42 -7.81 17.43
C TRP A 445 14.58 -6.31 17.20
N ASP A 446 15.76 -5.75 17.46
CA ASP A 446 16.00 -4.30 17.42
C ASP A 446 16.26 -3.79 15.99
N ALA A 447 15.19 -3.68 15.19
CA ALA A 447 15.26 -3.28 13.79
C ALA A 447 15.73 -1.83 13.54
N LEU A 448 15.72 -0.96 14.57
CA LEU A 448 16.25 0.40 14.50
C LEU A 448 17.58 0.58 15.25
N GLY A 449 18.15 -0.49 15.78
CA GLY A 449 19.48 -0.48 16.41
C GLY A 449 20.63 -0.24 15.42
N ARG A 450 20.38 -0.43 14.11
CA ARG A 450 21.33 -0.09 13.04
C ARG A 450 20.62 0.60 11.87
N LEU A 451 21.07 1.80 11.54
CA LEU A 451 20.52 2.64 10.48
C LEU A 451 21.55 2.80 9.34
N ARG A 452 21.07 3.20 8.16
CA ARG A 452 21.92 3.70 7.09
C ARG A 452 22.37 5.13 7.41
N TYR A 453 21.44 5.98 7.87
CA TYR A 453 21.70 7.36 8.33
C TYR A 453 20.70 7.76 9.43
N ALA A 454 21.08 8.69 10.32
CA ALA A 454 20.15 9.40 11.20
C ALA A 454 20.29 10.92 10.98
N TYR A 455 21.44 11.49 11.32
CA TYR A 455 21.78 12.88 10.98
C TYR A 455 22.85 12.93 9.87
N MET A 456 22.85 14.00 9.06
CA MET A 456 23.88 14.27 8.06
C MET A 456 24.19 15.78 8.05
N PRO A 457 25.39 16.24 8.43
CA PRO A 457 25.75 17.66 8.41
C PRO A 457 25.48 18.34 7.06
N ILE A 458 25.10 19.62 7.07
CA ILE A 458 24.88 20.43 5.85
C ILE A 458 26.14 20.60 4.98
N THR A 459 27.32 20.26 5.51
CA THR A 459 28.60 20.22 4.79
C THR A 459 28.82 18.92 4.01
N GLU A 460 27.97 17.90 4.17
CA GLU A 460 28.04 16.63 3.47
C GLU A 460 27.02 16.58 2.32
N ASN A 461 27.41 16.03 1.17
CA ASN A 461 26.53 15.98 -0.01
C ASN A 461 25.55 14.80 0.08
N LEU A 462 24.25 15.09 0.11
CA LEU A 462 23.18 14.08 0.07
C LEU A 462 22.68 13.77 -1.34
N LEU A 463 22.06 12.59 -1.48
CA LEU A 463 21.37 12.20 -2.71
C LEU A 463 20.03 12.95 -2.85
N PRO A 464 19.54 13.20 -4.08
CA PRO A 464 18.39 14.08 -4.32
C PRO A 464 17.15 13.78 -3.45
N GLY A 465 16.79 14.73 -2.60
CA GLY A 465 15.63 14.65 -1.71
C GLY A 465 15.79 13.78 -0.46
N GLN A 466 17.02 13.39 -0.10
CA GLN A 466 17.33 12.92 1.27
C GLN A 466 17.49 14.08 2.27
N ALA A 467 17.29 15.33 1.83
CA ALA A 467 17.61 16.57 2.56
C ALA A 467 17.06 16.67 3.99
N TRP A 468 15.98 15.97 4.34
CA TRP A 468 15.48 15.93 5.72
C TRP A 468 16.50 15.35 6.72
N LEU A 469 17.46 14.52 6.31
CA LEU A 469 18.56 14.07 7.17
C LEU A 469 19.44 15.24 7.67
N HIS A 470 19.48 16.37 6.95
CA HIS A 470 20.16 17.58 7.42
C HIS A 470 19.47 18.24 8.62
N THR A 471 18.16 18.02 8.82
CA THR A 471 17.38 18.66 9.89
C THR A 471 17.55 17.98 11.25
N GLY A 472 18.16 16.78 11.29
CA GLY A 472 18.11 15.90 12.47
C GLY A 472 16.71 15.35 12.78
N ARG A 473 15.71 15.53 11.89
CA ARG A 473 14.32 15.08 12.07
C ARG A 473 13.91 14.00 11.06
N ALA A 474 14.87 13.17 10.64
CA ALA A 474 14.65 12.04 9.74
C ALA A 474 15.62 10.90 10.04
N PHE A 475 15.33 9.69 9.57
CA PHE A 475 16.28 8.58 9.55
C PHE A 475 16.11 7.71 8.30
N ALA A 476 17.17 6.99 7.94
CA ALA A 476 17.19 6.04 6.84
C ALA A 476 17.47 4.62 7.36
N LEU A 477 16.55 3.69 7.10
CA LEU A 477 16.70 2.26 7.43
C LEU A 477 17.92 1.63 6.77
N SER A 478 18.49 0.60 7.40
CA SER A 478 19.50 -0.24 6.76
C SER A 478 18.87 -1.10 5.64
N ASP A 479 19.65 -1.37 4.60
CA ASP A 479 19.32 -2.29 3.50
C ASP A 479 19.70 -3.75 3.78
N ALA A 480 20.49 -4.03 4.82
CA ALA A 480 20.83 -5.40 5.19
C ALA A 480 19.61 -6.29 5.52
N PRO A 481 18.56 -5.81 6.23
CA PRO A 481 17.31 -6.54 6.39
C PRO A 481 16.59 -6.86 5.07
N LEU A 482 16.60 -5.93 4.10
CA LEU A 482 15.97 -6.14 2.78
C LEU A 482 16.71 -7.21 1.98
N GLN A 483 18.04 -7.17 1.98
CA GLN A 483 18.89 -8.13 1.27
C GLN A 483 18.89 -9.53 1.91
N SER A 484 18.48 -9.65 3.18
CA SER A 484 18.42 -10.92 3.92
C SER A 484 17.01 -11.48 4.13
N GLY A 485 15.97 -10.84 3.58
CA GLY A 485 14.58 -11.30 3.70
C GLY A 485 13.95 -11.09 5.08
N TRP A 486 14.52 -10.17 5.88
CA TRP A 486 13.98 -9.71 7.17
C TRP A 486 13.18 -8.41 7.07
N LEU A 487 13.20 -7.77 5.89
CA LEU A 487 12.38 -6.63 5.53
C LEU A 487 11.88 -6.83 4.10
N VAL A 488 10.61 -6.53 3.85
CA VAL A 488 10.05 -6.43 2.49
C VAL A 488 9.32 -5.10 2.31
N VAL A 489 9.19 -4.67 1.05
CA VAL A 489 8.50 -3.45 0.68
C VAL A 489 7.31 -3.77 -0.22
N VAL A 490 6.17 -3.15 0.03
CA VAL A 490 5.01 -3.16 -0.88
C VAL A 490 4.90 -1.79 -1.53
N ARG A 491 4.54 -1.76 -2.82
CA ARG A 491 4.31 -0.51 -3.56
C ARG A 491 2.87 -0.04 -3.33
N GLU A 492 2.71 1.21 -2.92
CA GLU A 492 1.43 1.91 -2.89
C GLU A 492 1.56 3.16 -3.76
N ASP A 493 0.78 3.29 -4.82
CA ASP A 493 0.72 4.51 -5.62
C ASP A 493 -0.51 5.33 -5.22
N TYR A 494 -0.37 6.66 -5.17
CA TYR A 494 -1.48 7.60 -4.97
C TYR A 494 -1.49 8.59 -6.13
N GLY A 495 -2.17 8.22 -7.21
CA GLY A 495 -2.06 8.89 -8.50
C GLY A 495 -0.61 8.82 -9.02
N ALA A 496 -0.08 9.97 -9.45
CA ALA A 496 1.27 10.07 -10.02
C ALA A 496 2.43 9.89 -9.02
N GLN A 497 2.17 9.68 -7.71
CA GLN A 497 3.21 9.53 -6.69
C GLN A 497 3.28 8.09 -6.16
N SER A 498 4.43 7.44 -6.36
CA SER A 498 4.75 6.15 -5.74
C SER A 498 5.25 6.34 -4.30
N TYR A 499 4.74 5.52 -3.41
CA TYR A 499 5.15 5.36 -2.02
C TYR A 499 5.47 3.88 -1.74
N TRP A 500 6.14 3.64 -0.63
CA TRP A 500 6.51 2.30 -0.18
C TRP A 500 5.99 2.05 1.22
N ARG A 501 5.48 0.84 1.44
CA ARG A 501 5.03 0.35 2.74
C ARG A 501 6.00 -0.73 3.20
N VAL A 502 6.62 -0.53 4.35
CA VAL A 502 7.72 -1.34 4.87
C VAL A 502 7.17 -2.35 5.86
N TYR A 503 7.48 -3.62 5.64
CA TYR A 503 7.12 -4.70 6.54
C TYR A 503 8.39 -5.37 7.08
N LEU A 504 8.49 -5.48 8.40
CA LEU A 504 9.58 -6.17 9.07
C LEU A 504 9.15 -7.59 9.43
N ARG A 505 10.00 -8.58 9.18
CA ARG A 505 9.72 -9.97 9.53
C ARG A 505 9.79 -10.15 11.04
N ALA A 506 8.72 -10.67 11.64
CA ALA A 506 8.69 -10.99 13.06
C ALA A 506 9.70 -12.10 13.41
N ARG A 507 10.27 -12.06 14.61
CA ARG A 507 11.19 -13.07 15.11
C ARG A 507 10.45 -14.36 15.48
N ALA A 508 9.30 -14.23 16.14
CA ALA A 508 8.35 -15.31 16.27
C ALA A 508 7.60 -15.48 14.93
N GLN A 509 7.28 -16.72 14.57
CA GLN A 509 6.60 -17.08 13.31
C GLN A 509 5.48 -18.10 13.58
N ASP A 510 4.82 -17.93 14.72
CA ASP A 510 3.93 -18.88 15.41
C ASP A 510 2.59 -18.23 15.81
N GLY A 511 2.17 -17.20 15.05
CA GLY A 511 0.97 -16.41 15.35
C GLY A 511 1.15 -15.33 16.42
N SER A 512 2.24 -15.35 17.21
CA SER A 512 2.38 -14.46 18.38
C SER A 512 2.88 -13.04 18.08
N GLN A 513 3.36 -12.79 16.87
CA GLN A 513 3.88 -11.48 16.45
C GLN A 513 3.56 -11.21 14.97
N GLY A 514 2.95 -10.05 14.68
CA GLY A 514 2.63 -9.64 13.30
C GLY A 514 1.45 -10.41 12.68
N MET A 515 1.37 -10.36 11.35
CA MET A 515 0.35 -11.02 10.52
C MET A 515 0.99 -11.61 9.24
N PRO A 516 0.36 -12.59 8.58
CA PRO A 516 0.68 -12.91 7.18
C PRO A 516 0.48 -11.70 6.26
N LEU A 517 1.12 -11.70 5.08
CA LEU A 517 0.96 -10.64 4.09
C LEU A 517 -0.12 -10.96 3.05
N HIS A 518 -0.98 -9.98 2.75
CA HIS A 518 -1.99 -10.06 1.69
C HIS A 518 -1.55 -9.44 0.35
N ALA A 519 -0.32 -8.92 0.28
CA ALA A 519 0.21 -8.20 -0.87
C ALA A 519 1.57 -8.75 -1.32
N LEU A 520 1.81 -8.74 -2.64
CA LEU A 520 3.11 -9.10 -3.21
C LEU A 520 4.14 -7.97 -2.97
N PRO A 521 5.32 -8.27 -2.39
CA PRO A 521 6.40 -7.31 -2.31
C PRO A 521 6.90 -6.84 -3.68
N TRP A 522 7.56 -5.68 -3.70
CA TRP A 522 8.28 -5.15 -4.85
C TRP A 522 9.78 -5.49 -4.77
N ASP A 523 10.24 -6.33 -5.68
CA ASP A 523 11.64 -6.69 -5.84
C ASP A 523 12.37 -5.64 -6.68
N PHE A 524 13.01 -4.68 -6.00
CA PHE A 524 13.88 -3.68 -6.64
C PHE A 524 15.05 -4.28 -7.41
N TYR A 525 15.51 -5.48 -7.05
CA TYR A 525 16.68 -6.15 -7.64
C TYR A 525 16.32 -6.97 -8.88
N ALA A 526 15.03 -7.19 -9.17
CA ALA A 526 14.56 -7.80 -10.42
C ALA A 526 15.12 -7.09 -11.66
N ARG A 527 15.34 -5.76 -11.60
CA ARG A 527 15.98 -4.95 -12.65
C ARG A 527 17.36 -5.45 -13.10
N TYR A 528 18.04 -6.25 -12.28
CA TYR A 528 19.36 -6.81 -12.57
C TYR A 528 19.32 -8.23 -13.18
N ARG A 529 18.12 -8.83 -13.31
CA ARG A 529 17.93 -10.21 -13.84
C ARG A 529 17.78 -10.30 -15.36
N ALA A 530 18.20 -9.25 -16.08
CA ALA A 530 18.14 -9.14 -17.54
C ALA A 530 16.72 -9.20 -18.17
N ASP A 531 15.68 -8.86 -17.39
CA ASP A 531 14.34 -8.56 -17.91
C ASP A 531 14.20 -7.05 -18.22
N PRO A 532 13.92 -6.66 -19.48
CA PRO A 532 13.64 -5.27 -19.84
C PRO A 532 12.42 -4.68 -19.11
N MET A 533 11.37 -5.46 -18.86
CA MET A 533 10.15 -4.94 -18.21
C MET A 533 10.42 -4.58 -16.75
N ALA A 534 11.07 -5.47 -15.99
CA ALA A 534 11.53 -5.16 -14.64
C ALA A 534 12.56 -4.01 -14.61
N TYR A 535 13.38 -3.84 -15.65
CA TYR A 535 14.30 -2.70 -15.72
C TYR A 535 13.55 -1.36 -15.88
N GLU A 536 12.65 -1.26 -16.86
CA GLU A 536 11.86 -0.05 -17.13
C GLU A 536 10.88 0.28 -15.99
N ALA A 537 10.27 -0.74 -15.37
CA ALA A 537 9.35 -0.57 -14.25
C ALA A 537 10.04 -0.18 -12.93
N GLY A 538 11.37 -0.34 -12.81
CA GLY A 538 12.14 -0.06 -11.61
C GLY A 538 12.23 -1.23 -10.60
N GLY A 539 12.02 -2.45 -11.07
CA GLY A 539 11.82 -3.67 -10.29
C GLY A 539 10.58 -4.41 -10.80
N ALA A 540 10.17 -5.46 -10.10
CA ALA A 540 8.95 -6.21 -10.40
C ALA A 540 8.26 -6.63 -9.11
N TYR A 541 7.01 -7.08 -9.19
CA TYR A 541 6.41 -7.81 -8.07
C TYR A 541 7.12 -9.15 -7.85
N ALA A 542 7.22 -9.57 -6.58
CA ALA A 542 7.71 -10.89 -6.22
C ALA A 542 6.81 -11.99 -6.81
N HIS A 543 7.39 -13.17 -7.09
CA HIS A 543 6.67 -14.28 -7.71
C HIS A 543 5.61 -14.95 -6.81
N ALA A 544 5.68 -14.70 -5.49
CA ALA A 544 4.72 -15.17 -4.49
C ALA A 544 4.75 -14.22 -3.28
N VAL A 545 3.72 -14.31 -2.44
CA VAL A 545 3.72 -13.73 -1.09
C VAL A 545 4.80 -14.45 -0.26
N PRO A 546 5.67 -13.74 0.48
CA PRO A 546 6.71 -14.39 1.26
C PRO A 546 6.10 -14.98 2.56
N PRO A 547 6.36 -16.27 2.87
CA PRO A 547 5.79 -16.92 4.03
C PRO A 547 6.35 -16.36 5.34
N GLY A 548 5.56 -16.49 6.40
CA GLY A 548 5.84 -16.03 7.75
C GLY A 548 4.98 -14.85 8.17
N TYR A 549 5.25 -14.35 9.36
CA TYR A 549 4.53 -13.24 9.98
C TYR A 549 5.37 -11.95 9.94
N TRP A 550 4.67 -10.83 9.73
CA TRP A 550 5.23 -9.54 9.37
C TRP A 550 4.56 -8.42 10.18
N VAL A 551 5.33 -7.41 10.54
CA VAL A 551 4.89 -6.20 11.25
C VAL A 551 4.93 -5.02 10.29
N ASP A 552 3.82 -4.28 10.19
CA ASP A 552 3.75 -3.05 9.41
C ASP A 552 4.56 -1.93 10.09
N PHE A 553 5.78 -1.72 9.61
CA PHE A 553 6.66 -0.68 10.14
C PHE A 553 6.19 0.71 9.72
N THR A 554 5.62 0.85 8.52
CA THR A 554 5.18 2.17 8.02
C THR A 554 4.01 2.72 8.83
N GLU A 555 3.03 1.89 9.18
CA GLU A 555 1.91 2.32 10.01
C GLU A 555 2.34 2.54 11.47
N LEU A 556 3.19 1.66 12.01
CA LEU A 556 3.74 1.84 13.36
C LEU A 556 4.59 3.13 13.46
N ALA A 557 5.42 3.42 12.46
CA ALA A 557 6.16 4.68 12.35
C ALA A 557 5.22 5.90 12.32
N ALA A 558 4.15 5.83 11.52
CA ALA A 558 3.15 6.90 11.43
C ALA A 558 2.43 7.17 12.77
N ALA A 559 2.19 6.13 13.59
CA ALA A 559 1.62 6.29 14.94
C ALA A 559 2.53 7.10 15.90
N PHE A 560 3.84 7.08 15.70
CA PHE A 560 4.81 7.94 16.39
C PHE A 560 5.05 9.29 15.68
N GLY A 561 4.36 9.57 14.57
CA GLY A 561 4.50 10.80 13.78
C GLY A 561 5.60 10.75 12.71
N TRP A 562 6.24 9.60 12.48
CA TRP A 562 7.29 9.45 11.47
C TRP A 562 6.69 9.17 10.09
N GLU A 563 6.75 10.16 9.22
CA GLU A 563 6.15 10.10 7.89
C GLU A 563 7.13 9.56 6.84
N ARG A 564 6.73 8.56 6.06
CA ARG A 564 7.43 8.18 4.82
C ARG A 564 7.39 9.31 3.78
N LEU A 565 8.42 9.42 2.96
CA LEU A 565 8.46 10.39 1.86
C LEU A 565 8.07 9.75 0.52
N PRO A 566 7.50 10.52 -0.44
CA PRO A 566 7.25 10.02 -1.79
C PRO A 566 8.57 9.71 -2.51
N ALA A 567 8.52 8.70 -3.38
CA ALA A 567 9.62 8.42 -4.30
C ALA A 567 9.87 9.61 -5.26
N ALA A 568 11.11 9.78 -5.66
CA ALA A 568 11.51 10.72 -6.71
C ALA A 568 10.92 10.30 -8.07
N THR A 569 10.62 11.25 -8.95
CA THR A 569 10.00 10.96 -10.26
C THR A 569 10.85 10.05 -11.15
N ASP A 570 12.16 9.98 -10.90
CA ASP A 570 13.16 9.16 -11.59
C ASP A 570 13.46 7.82 -10.88
N TRP A 571 12.74 7.45 -9.81
CA TRP A 571 13.06 6.26 -8.97
C TRP A 571 13.23 4.94 -9.75
N ARG A 572 12.53 4.83 -10.88
CA ARG A 572 12.62 3.66 -11.77
C ARG A 572 14.02 3.52 -12.36
N ALA A 573 14.60 4.61 -12.87
CA ALA A 573 15.99 4.63 -13.33
C ALA A 573 16.99 4.69 -12.14
N TYR A 574 16.67 5.45 -11.09
CA TYR A 574 17.57 5.78 -9.99
C TYR A 574 17.09 5.21 -8.65
N LEU A 575 17.61 4.04 -8.26
CA LEU A 575 17.13 3.29 -7.08
C LEU A 575 17.14 4.08 -5.74
N PRO A 576 18.14 4.91 -5.40
CA PRO A 576 18.07 5.74 -4.18
C PRO A 576 16.93 6.75 -4.19
N GLY A 577 16.43 7.12 -5.38
CA GLY A 577 15.22 7.90 -5.56
C GLY A 577 13.95 7.20 -5.09
N ALA A 578 13.96 5.88 -4.85
CA ALA A 578 12.80 5.17 -4.31
C ALA A 578 12.45 5.63 -2.89
N ARG A 579 13.45 5.93 -2.05
CA ARG A 579 13.29 6.42 -0.65
C ARG A 579 12.42 5.54 0.25
N TRP A 580 12.31 4.23 -0.02
CA TRP A 580 11.59 3.27 0.81
C TRP A 580 12.13 3.19 2.25
N ASP A 581 13.39 3.57 2.43
CA ASP A 581 14.14 3.57 3.68
C ASP A 581 13.97 4.84 4.52
N LEU A 582 13.42 5.93 3.97
CA LEU A 582 13.51 7.28 4.54
C LEU A 582 12.21 7.77 5.19
N PHE A 583 12.28 8.04 6.49
CA PHE A 583 11.17 8.52 7.34
C PHE A 583 11.53 9.84 8.01
N ALA A 584 10.55 10.76 8.15
CA ALA A 584 10.77 12.12 8.69
C ALA A 584 9.68 12.57 9.67
N LEU A 585 10.08 13.14 10.81
CA LEU A 585 9.21 13.70 11.85
C LEU A 585 8.93 15.18 11.57
N ARG A 586 8.07 15.44 10.59
CA ARG A 586 7.86 16.80 10.06
C ARG A 586 7.04 17.70 10.98
N GLN A 587 6.01 17.15 11.64
CA GLN A 587 5.11 17.90 12.55
C GLN A 587 4.55 19.20 11.94
N GLY A 588 4.30 19.21 10.62
CA GLY A 588 3.80 20.37 9.88
C GLY A 588 4.84 21.37 9.39
N LEU A 589 6.09 21.28 9.84
CA LEU A 589 7.18 22.20 9.47
C LEU A 589 7.57 22.08 7.99
N THR A 590 8.04 23.17 7.39
CA THR A 590 8.85 23.11 6.17
C THR A 590 10.27 22.59 6.46
N TRP A 591 11.04 22.31 5.40
CA TRP A 591 12.45 21.92 5.57
C TRP A 591 13.29 23.08 6.11
N GLU A 592 13.01 24.30 5.66
CA GLU A 592 13.68 25.54 6.08
C GLU A 592 13.42 25.85 7.55
N GLU A 593 12.16 25.71 8.00
CA GLU A 593 11.77 25.85 9.41
C GLU A 593 12.44 24.80 10.30
N ALA A 594 12.49 23.54 9.84
CA ALA A 594 13.18 22.46 10.54
C ALA A 594 14.71 22.67 10.59
N MET A 595 15.32 23.20 9.53
CA MET A 595 16.74 23.57 9.54
C MET A 595 17.03 24.73 10.49
N ALA A 596 16.18 25.74 10.54
CA ALA A 596 16.35 26.92 11.40
C ALA A 596 16.35 26.58 12.91
N GLN A 597 15.80 25.42 13.30
CA GLN A 597 15.87 24.92 14.68
C GLN A 597 17.30 24.53 15.10
N ILE A 598 18.15 24.09 14.18
CA ILE A 598 19.50 23.57 14.51
C ILE A 598 20.65 24.33 13.83
N VAL A 599 20.39 25.06 12.74
CA VAL A 599 21.40 25.76 11.93
C VAL A 599 21.03 27.25 11.80
N PRO A 600 21.96 28.19 12.04
CA PRO A 600 21.72 29.63 11.84
C PRO A 600 21.39 29.96 10.37
N PRO A 601 20.45 30.90 10.10
CA PRO A 601 20.00 31.21 8.75
C PRO A 601 21.12 31.74 7.84
N GLU A 602 22.17 32.34 8.40
CA GLU A 602 23.34 32.81 7.66
C GLU A 602 24.08 31.67 6.92
N ILE A 603 24.02 30.43 7.44
CA ILE A 603 24.60 29.25 6.77
C ILE A 603 23.69 28.77 5.63
N LEU A 604 22.37 28.88 5.78
CA LEU A 604 21.39 28.54 4.75
C LEU A 604 21.41 29.53 3.57
N LEU A 605 21.85 30.77 3.83
CA LEU A 605 21.94 31.86 2.85
C LEU A 605 23.24 31.87 2.02
N THR A 606 24.11 30.85 2.13
CA THR A 606 25.41 30.82 1.44
C THR A 606 25.23 30.99 -0.08
N PRO A 607 25.67 32.12 -0.69
CA PRO A 607 25.46 32.34 -2.11
C PRO A 607 26.23 31.30 -2.92
N THR A 608 25.60 30.72 -3.95
CA THR A 608 26.32 29.88 -4.91
C THR A 608 27.48 30.71 -5.49
N PRO A 609 28.74 30.30 -5.33
CA PRO A 609 29.85 31.04 -5.90
C PRO A 609 29.77 30.90 -7.42
N ILE A 610 29.25 31.94 -8.08
CA ILE A 610 29.30 32.06 -9.54
C ILE A 610 30.77 31.91 -9.93
N PRO A 611 31.16 30.85 -10.66
CA PRO A 611 32.56 30.63 -10.97
C PRO A 611 33.06 31.80 -11.80
N THR A 612 34.03 32.55 -11.28
CA THR A 612 34.58 33.74 -11.93
C THR A 612 34.98 33.37 -13.36
N PRO A 613 34.40 34.01 -14.40
CA PRO A 613 34.63 33.59 -15.78
C PRO A 613 36.12 33.67 -16.09
N SER A 614 36.69 32.53 -16.47
CA SER A 614 38.14 32.37 -16.58
C SER A 614 38.67 33.17 -17.78
N LEU A 615 39.24 34.35 -17.49
CA LEU A 615 39.95 35.21 -18.43
C LEU A 615 41.28 34.58 -18.89
N ASN A 616 41.18 33.44 -19.59
CA ASN A 616 42.31 32.68 -20.13
C ASN A 616 42.05 32.14 -21.56
N PHE A 617 41.23 32.83 -22.34
CA PHE A 617 41.30 32.73 -23.81
C PHE A 617 42.56 33.45 -24.32
N ARG A 618 43.73 32.81 -24.18
CA ARG A 618 44.89 33.15 -24.99
C ARG A 618 44.62 32.68 -26.43
N ILE A 619 44.20 33.61 -27.28
CA ILE A 619 44.14 33.41 -28.73
C ILE A 619 45.57 33.06 -29.20
N PRO A 620 45.80 31.95 -29.92
CA PRO A 620 47.10 31.67 -30.51
C PRO A 620 47.43 32.71 -31.58
N THR A 621 48.54 33.45 -31.40
CA THR A 621 49.05 34.35 -32.44
C THR A 621 49.44 33.52 -33.66
N PRO A 622 48.98 33.85 -34.88
CA PRO A 622 49.43 33.14 -36.07
C PRO A 622 50.93 33.42 -36.32
N THR A 623 51.70 32.37 -36.55
CA THR A 623 53.12 32.50 -36.89
C THR A 623 53.28 32.97 -38.33
N GLU A 624 53.57 34.26 -38.53
CA GLU A 624 54.10 34.72 -39.81
C GLU A 624 55.48 34.08 -40.05
N GLY A 625 55.71 33.59 -41.27
CA GLY A 625 56.98 33.00 -41.68
C GLY A 625 57.57 33.74 -42.88
N ALA A 626 58.84 34.13 -42.76
CA ALA A 626 59.74 34.53 -43.83
C ALA A 626 61.17 34.74 -43.27
N PRO A 627 62.23 34.71 -44.10
CA PRO A 627 62.28 34.28 -45.50
C PRO A 627 62.86 32.86 -45.68
#